data_AF-A0A7Z8E1J4-F1
#
_entry.id   AF-A0A7Z8E1J4-F1
#
_cell.length_a   1.000
_cell.length_b   1.000
_cell.length_c   1.000
_cell.angle_alpha   90.00
_cell.angle_beta   90.00
_cell.angle_gamma   90.00
#
_symmetry.space_group_name_H-M   'P 1'
#
loop_
_entity.id
_entity.type
_entity.pdbx_description
1 polymer ?
#
loop_
_entity_poly.entity_id
_entity_poly.type
_entity_poly.pdbx_seq_one_letter_code
_entity_poly.pdbx_strand_id
1 'polypeptide(L)'
;MKNRMMNRVVNKYILHNRSIFFSNDDEVKHFLEKRSIENSKKHQQPATLNVKSNLDKLTLNDMQVFRFNFRHEKNQKILYLHGGYNTLQPSPFHWRLLDKLTLNTLHEVVLPIYPKSPVYHYLETFKALR
;
A
#
# COMPACT_ATOMS: atom_id res chain seq x y z
N MET A 1 -16.93 -19.39 16.69
CA MET A 1 -17.06 -19.47 15.21
C MET A 1 -16.27 -18.39 14.44
N LYS A 2 -16.27 -17.11 14.85
CA LYS A 2 -15.53 -16.01 14.19
C LYS A 2 -14.01 -16.26 13.99
N ASN A 3 -13.29 -16.74 15.00
CA ASN A 3 -11.83 -16.99 14.90
C ASN A 3 -11.46 -18.08 13.88
N ARG A 4 -12.29 -19.12 13.72
CA ARG A 4 -12.02 -20.20 12.76
C ARG A 4 -12.22 -19.74 11.31
N MET A 5 -13.17 -18.83 11.08
CA MET A 5 -13.42 -18.23 9.77
C MET A 5 -12.35 -17.19 9.40
N MET A 6 -11.92 -16.36 10.35
CA MET A 6 -10.86 -15.37 10.16
C MET A 6 -9.54 -16.05 9.77
N ASN A 7 -9.16 -17.13 10.47
CA ASN A 7 -8.00 -17.95 10.07
C ASN A 7 -8.16 -18.57 8.68
N ARG A 8 -9.36 -18.98 8.28
CA ARG A 8 -9.60 -19.57 6.95
C ARG A 8 -9.45 -18.55 5.82
N VAL A 9 -9.92 -17.32 6.00
CA VAL A 9 -9.77 -16.24 4.99
C VAL A 9 -8.33 -15.78 4.93
N VAL A 10 -7.69 -15.56 6.08
CA VAL A 10 -6.26 -15.17 6.13
C VAL A 10 -5.41 -16.23 5.44
N ASN A 11 -5.55 -17.51 5.79
CA ASN A 11 -4.77 -18.58 5.18
C ASN A 11 -5.04 -18.74 3.68
N LYS A 12 -6.27 -18.50 3.22
CA LYS A 12 -6.62 -18.58 1.79
C LYS A 12 -5.97 -17.47 0.96
N TYR A 13 -5.77 -16.29 1.55
CA TYR A 13 -5.26 -15.11 0.86
C TYR A 13 -3.91 -14.64 1.42
N ILE A 14 -3.20 -15.51 2.15
CA ILE A 14 -1.95 -15.15 2.78
C ILE A 14 -0.92 -14.86 1.70
N LEU A 15 -0.30 -13.69 1.82
CA LEU A 15 0.84 -13.32 1.00
C LEU A 15 2.07 -13.55 1.85
N HIS A 16 2.73 -14.71 1.69
CA HIS A 16 3.88 -15.10 2.52
C HIS A 16 4.99 -14.04 2.50
N ASN A 17 5.17 -13.36 1.37
CA ASN A 17 6.11 -12.23 1.23
C ASN A 17 5.69 -10.96 2.00
N ARG A 18 4.60 -10.99 2.77
CA ARG A 18 4.11 -9.90 3.63
C ARG A 18 3.92 -10.35 5.08
N SER A 19 4.24 -11.61 5.38
CA SER A 19 4.25 -12.11 6.75
C SER A 19 5.32 -11.40 7.58
N ILE A 20 5.01 -11.16 8.85
CA ILE A 20 5.95 -10.63 9.85
C ILE A 20 6.04 -11.58 11.06
N PHE A 21 5.65 -12.84 10.88
CA PHE A 21 5.89 -13.89 11.86
C PHE A 21 7.33 -14.38 11.68
N PHE A 22 8.22 -13.87 12.52
CA PHE A 22 9.64 -14.22 12.53
C PHE A 22 9.94 -15.10 13.74
N SER A 23 10.83 -16.08 13.56
CA SER A 23 11.24 -17.02 14.61
C SER A 23 12.49 -16.56 15.36
N ASN A 24 13.30 -15.71 14.73
CA ASN A 24 14.57 -15.22 15.26
C ASN A 24 14.98 -13.88 14.60
N ASP A 25 16.03 -13.26 15.13
CA ASP A 25 16.53 -11.97 14.66
C ASP A 25 17.14 -12.03 13.25
N ASP A 26 17.69 -13.18 12.84
CA ASP A 26 18.24 -13.37 11.49
C ASP A 26 17.14 -13.27 10.42
N GLU A 27 15.95 -13.81 10.69
CA GLU A 27 14.78 -13.67 9.82
C GLU A 27 14.31 -12.21 9.73
N VAL A 28 14.36 -11.46 10.85
CA VAL A 28 14.06 -10.03 10.88
C VAL A 28 15.07 -9.26 10.01
N LYS A 29 16.36 -9.53 10.18
CA LYS A 29 17.43 -8.90 9.41
C LYS A 29 17.28 -9.18 7.92
N HIS A 30 17.07 -10.44 7.54
CA HIS A 30 16.83 -10.84 6.16
C HIS A 30 15.58 -10.14 5.57
N PHE A 31 14.51 -10.03 6.36
CA PHE A 31 13.32 -9.30 5.96
C PHE A 31 13.62 -7.83 5.69
N LEU A 32 14.31 -7.14 6.59
CA LEU A 32 14.64 -5.72 6.44
C LEU A 32 15.57 -5.47 5.23
N GLU A 33 16.60 -6.29 5.04
CA GLU A 33 17.50 -6.21 3.88
C GLU A 33 16.73 -6.35 2.56
N LYS A 34 15.87 -7.36 2.47
CA LYS A 34 14.97 -7.54 1.32
C LYS A 34 14.09 -6.32 1.10
N ARG A 35 13.58 -5.69 2.17
CA ARG A 35 12.72 -4.51 2.08
C ARG A 35 13.47 -3.27 1.62
N SER A 36 14.73 -3.12 2.01
CA SER A 36 15.59 -2.04 1.50
C SER A 36 15.67 -2.08 -0.04
N ILE A 37 15.88 -3.28 -0.60
CA ILE A 37 15.96 -3.50 -2.05
C ILE A 37 14.59 -3.35 -2.73
N GLU A 38 13.53 -3.91 -2.16
CA GLU A 38 12.20 -3.82 -2.78
C GLU A 38 11.61 -2.40 -2.71
N ASN A 39 11.87 -1.65 -1.63
CA ASN A 39 11.35 -0.30 -1.46
C ASN A 39 12.06 0.76 -2.31
N SER A 40 13.28 0.47 -2.80
CA SER A 40 13.98 1.36 -3.75
C SER A 40 13.45 1.26 -5.18
N LYS A 41 12.71 0.19 -5.51
CA LYS A 41 12.06 0.01 -6.82
C LYS A 41 10.82 0.89 -6.90
N LYS A 42 10.54 1.43 -8.10
CA LYS A 42 9.28 2.13 -8.36
C LYS A 42 8.11 1.17 -8.14
N HIS A 43 7.17 1.57 -7.27
CA HIS A 43 5.96 0.80 -7.02
C HIS A 43 5.07 0.80 -8.26
N GLN A 44 4.50 -0.36 -8.56
CA GLN A 44 3.66 -0.56 -9.73
C GLN A 44 2.28 -1.08 -9.32
N GLN A 45 1.28 -0.77 -10.15
CA GLN A 45 -0.02 -1.41 -10.02
C GLN A 45 0.10 -2.92 -10.26
N PRO A 46 -0.66 -3.76 -9.55
CA PRO A 46 -0.65 -5.20 -9.81
C PRO A 46 -1.11 -5.49 -11.25
N ALA A 47 -0.29 -6.21 -12.03
CA ALA A 47 -0.56 -6.48 -13.45
C ALA A 47 -1.89 -7.21 -13.70
N THR A 48 -2.33 -8.02 -12.74
CA THR A 48 -3.56 -8.82 -12.84
C THR A 48 -4.81 -8.10 -12.35
N LEU A 49 -4.68 -6.88 -11.81
CA LEU A 49 -5.81 -6.13 -11.27
C LEU A 49 -6.38 -5.19 -12.33
N ASN A 50 -7.60 -5.47 -12.78
CA ASN A 50 -8.37 -4.53 -13.59
C ASN A 50 -8.96 -3.43 -12.68
N VAL A 51 -8.31 -2.27 -12.65
CA VAL A 51 -8.76 -1.07 -11.93
C VAL A 51 -9.84 -0.40 -12.76
N LYS A 52 -11.06 -0.27 -12.21
CA LYS A 52 -12.21 0.30 -12.94
C LYS A 52 -12.28 1.82 -12.85
N SER A 53 -11.78 2.38 -11.77
CA SER A 53 -11.59 3.82 -11.62
C SER A 53 -10.50 4.32 -12.56
N ASN A 54 -10.56 5.60 -12.91
CA ASN A 54 -9.46 6.25 -13.62
C ASN A 54 -8.27 6.35 -12.66
N LEU A 55 -7.08 6.04 -13.17
CA LEU A 55 -5.85 6.03 -12.38
C LEU A 55 -4.85 7.04 -12.94
N ASP A 56 -4.62 8.12 -12.18
CA ASP A 56 -3.55 9.07 -12.47
C ASP A 56 -2.27 8.66 -11.71
N LYS A 57 -1.14 8.60 -12.43
CA LYS A 57 0.18 8.30 -11.87
C LYS A 57 1.01 9.57 -11.84
N LEU A 58 1.19 10.14 -10.66
CA LEU A 58 1.85 11.42 -10.45
C LEU A 58 3.11 11.25 -9.61
N THR A 59 3.91 12.30 -9.58
CA THR A 59 5.08 12.43 -8.70
C THR A 59 4.98 13.75 -7.95
N LEU A 60 5.31 13.74 -6.65
CA LEU A 60 5.40 14.93 -5.80
C LEU A 60 6.72 14.86 -5.03
N ASN A 61 7.67 15.78 -5.27
CA ASN A 61 9.00 15.76 -4.65
C ASN A 61 9.66 14.36 -4.75
N ASP A 62 9.67 13.79 -5.96
CA ASP A 62 10.14 12.43 -6.27
C ASP A 62 9.36 11.26 -5.64
N MET A 63 8.36 11.53 -4.80
CA MET A 63 7.45 10.52 -4.26
C MET A 63 6.37 10.16 -5.28
N GLN A 64 6.18 8.87 -5.55
CA GLN A 64 5.06 8.41 -6.37
C GLN A 64 3.73 8.64 -5.66
N VAL A 65 2.74 9.19 -6.37
CA VAL A 65 1.38 9.39 -5.90
C VAL A 65 0.40 8.84 -6.91
N PHE A 66 -0.45 7.91 -6.49
CA PHE A 66 -1.53 7.39 -7.31
C PHE A 66 -2.85 8.08 -6.93
N ARG A 67 -3.63 8.53 -7.91
CA ARG A 67 -4.97 9.05 -7.66
C ARG A 67 -6.00 8.22 -8.39
N PHE A 68 -7.01 7.79 -7.65
CA PHE A 68 -8.16 7.07 -8.15
C PHE A 68 -9.32 8.05 -8.19
N ASN A 69 -9.96 8.22 -9.35
CA ASN A 69 -11.18 9.01 -9.47
C ASN A 69 -12.18 8.29 -10.37
N PHE A 70 -13.46 8.66 -10.25
CA PHE A 70 -14.52 8.09 -11.08
C PHE A 70 -15.49 9.19 -11.49
N ARG A 71 -15.99 9.15 -12.73
CA ARG A 71 -16.91 10.16 -13.31
C ARG A 71 -16.41 11.62 -13.24
N HIS A 72 -15.09 11.82 -13.23
CA HIS A 72 -14.45 13.15 -13.11
C HIS A 72 -14.74 13.90 -11.80
N GLU A 73 -15.28 13.23 -10.78
CA GLU A 73 -15.46 13.81 -9.45
C GLU A 73 -14.12 13.95 -8.73
N LYS A 74 -13.68 15.19 -8.50
CA LYS A 74 -12.38 15.53 -7.90
C LYS A 74 -12.47 16.54 -6.76
N ASN A 75 -13.68 16.95 -6.39
CA ASN A 75 -13.92 18.03 -5.44
C ASN A 75 -13.60 17.62 -4.00
N GLN A 76 -13.88 16.36 -3.65
CA GLN A 76 -13.62 15.81 -2.32
C GLN A 76 -12.55 14.72 -2.41
N LYS A 77 -11.63 14.72 -1.45
CA LYS A 77 -10.44 13.85 -1.48
C LYS A 77 -10.32 13.00 -0.23
N ILE A 78 -9.88 11.76 -0.41
CA ILE A 78 -9.50 10.85 0.67
C ILE A 78 -8.00 10.63 0.57
N LEU A 79 -7.24 11.15 1.53
CA LEU A 79 -5.83 10.80 1.70
C LEU A 79 -5.75 9.41 2.35
N TYR A 80 -5.35 8.40 1.57
CA TYR A 80 -5.29 7.03 2.04
C TYR A 80 -3.86 6.63 2.42
N LEU A 81 -3.62 6.47 3.72
CA LEU A 81 -2.35 5.96 4.25
C LEU A 81 -2.43 4.44 4.37
N HIS A 82 -1.71 3.73 3.50
CA HIS A 82 -1.78 2.27 3.44
C HIS A 82 -1.10 1.58 4.63
N GLY A 83 -1.59 0.40 5.00
CA GLY A 83 -0.95 -0.42 6.02
C GLY A 83 0.34 -1.08 5.52
N GLY A 84 1.08 -1.70 6.44
CA GLY A 84 2.32 -2.42 6.11
C GLY A 84 3.49 -2.17 7.06
N TYR A 85 3.23 -1.78 8.32
CA TYR A 85 4.25 -1.60 9.36
C TYR A 85 5.36 -0.60 8.97
N ASN A 86 5.03 0.42 8.16
CA ASN A 86 5.97 1.38 7.56
C ASN A 86 7.15 0.76 6.78
N THR A 87 7.05 -0.52 6.44
CA THR A 87 8.13 -1.29 5.80
C THR A 87 7.67 -1.94 4.49
N LEU A 88 6.40 -2.34 4.40
CA LEU A 88 5.81 -2.94 3.20
C LEU A 88 5.12 -1.89 2.32
N GLN A 89 5.31 -1.98 1.01
CA GLN A 89 4.53 -1.23 0.01
C GLN A 89 3.07 -1.70 -0.08
N PRO A 90 2.15 -0.92 -0.71
CA PRO A 90 0.75 -1.31 -0.85
C PRO A 90 0.58 -2.71 -1.44
N SER A 91 -0.26 -3.53 -0.82
CA SER A 91 -0.61 -4.86 -1.35
C SER A 91 -1.61 -4.75 -2.52
N PRO A 92 -1.74 -5.80 -3.36
CA PRO A 92 -2.81 -5.85 -4.36
C PRO A 92 -4.22 -5.69 -3.77
N PHE A 93 -4.41 -6.08 -2.52
CA PHE A 93 -5.69 -5.88 -1.83
C PHE A 93 -5.95 -4.43 -1.44
N HIS A 94 -4.91 -3.63 -1.15
CA HIS A 94 -5.09 -2.19 -1.01
C HIS A 94 -5.55 -1.58 -2.33
N TRP A 95 -4.91 -1.91 -3.46
CA TRP A 95 -5.34 -1.43 -4.77
C TRP A 95 -6.81 -1.76 -5.07
N ARG A 96 -7.23 -3.00 -4.82
CA ARG A 96 -8.63 -3.41 -5.00
C ARG A 96 -9.59 -2.69 -4.03
N LEU A 97 -9.16 -2.42 -2.80
CA LEU A 97 -9.94 -1.66 -1.83
C LEU A 97 -10.11 -0.22 -2.28
N LEU A 98 -9.05 0.44 -2.75
CA LEU A 98 -9.08 1.84 -3.18
C LEU A 98 -9.94 2.04 -4.43
N ASP A 99 -9.86 1.11 -5.38
CA ASP A 99 -10.74 1.10 -6.54
C ASP A 99 -12.22 1.06 -6.11
N LYS A 100 -12.57 0.13 -5.20
CA LYS A 100 -13.92 0.06 -4.63
C LYS A 100 -14.29 1.31 -3.83
N LEU A 101 -13.38 1.86 -3.03
CA LEU A 101 -13.63 3.04 -2.21
C LEU A 101 -13.98 4.23 -3.10
N THR A 102 -13.23 4.42 -4.18
CA THR A 102 -13.46 5.47 -5.18
C THR A 102 -14.84 5.30 -5.84
N LEU A 103 -15.16 4.09 -6.31
CA LEU A 103 -16.45 3.81 -6.97
C LEU A 103 -17.66 4.03 -6.07
N ASN A 104 -17.54 3.75 -4.77
CA ASN A 104 -18.67 3.83 -3.83
C ASN A 104 -18.82 5.21 -3.19
N THR A 105 -17.73 5.96 -3.02
CA THR A 105 -17.77 7.29 -2.38
C THR A 105 -17.83 8.43 -3.38
N LEU A 106 -17.46 8.19 -4.64
CA LEU A 106 -17.25 9.23 -5.66
C LEU A 106 -16.22 10.31 -5.24
N HIS A 107 -15.40 10.02 -4.24
CA HIS A 107 -14.28 10.88 -3.85
C HIS A 107 -13.01 10.48 -4.61
N GLU A 108 -12.14 11.45 -4.86
CA GLU A 108 -10.79 11.16 -5.35
C GLU A 108 -9.97 10.54 -4.20
N VAL A 109 -9.50 9.31 -4.39
CA VAL A 109 -8.64 8.65 -3.40
C VAL A 109 -7.18 8.86 -3.79
N VAL A 110 -6.39 9.43 -2.90
CA VAL A 110 -4.98 9.74 -3.10
C VAL A 110 -4.13 8.76 -2.29
N LEU A 111 -3.31 7.96 -2.97
CA LEU A 111 -2.39 6.99 -2.41
C LEU A 111 -0.94 7.45 -2.60
N PRO A 112 -0.32 8.09 -1.60
CA PRO A 112 1.11 8.39 -1.61
C PRO A 112 1.94 7.14 -1.31
N ILE A 113 3.03 6.94 -2.05
CA ILE A 113 4.05 5.93 -1.77
C ILE A 113 5.13 6.57 -0.89
N TYR A 114 4.77 6.85 0.35
CA TYR A 114 5.62 7.55 1.32
C TYR A 114 6.90 6.76 1.68
N PRO A 115 7.96 7.43 2.18
CA PRO A 115 9.21 6.79 2.58
C PRO A 115 9.01 5.63 3.55
N LYS A 116 9.79 4.55 3.40
CA LYS A 116 9.66 3.31 4.16
C LYS A 116 10.96 2.94 4.87
N SER A 117 10.81 2.32 6.03
CA SER A 117 11.88 1.59 6.69
C SER A 117 12.31 0.37 5.85
N PRO A 118 13.55 -0.12 5.99
CA PRO A 118 14.57 0.32 6.95
C PRO A 118 15.39 1.56 6.52
N VAL A 119 15.30 1.99 5.26
CA VAL A 119 16.12 3.10 4.75
C VAL A 119 15.72 4.45 5.36
N TYR A 120 14.42 4.70 5.45
CA TYR A 120 13.85 5.93 6.00
C TYR A 120 13.18 5.70 7.35
N HIS A 121 13.07 6.77 8.13
CA HIS A 121 12.52 6.73 9.49
C HIS A 121 11.21 7.53 9.53
N TYR A 122 10.59 7.59 10.71
CA TYR A 122 9.27 8.18 10.88
C TYR A 122 9.23 9.67 10.51
N LEU A 123 10.30 10.42 10.74
CA LEU A 123 10.38 11.85 10.45
C LEU A 123 10.25 12.13 8.95
N GLU A 124 10.93 11.36 8.11
CA GLU A 124 10.85 11.48 6.65
C GLU A 124 9.45 11.08 6.15
N THR A 125 8.85 10.04 6.74
CA THR A 125 7.46 9.65 6.44
C THR A 125 6.48 10.80 6.71
N PHE A 126 6.54 11.40 7.90
CA PHE A 126 5.66 12.52 8.24
C PHE A 126 5.94 13.76 7.40
N LYS A 127 7.21 14.09 7.15
CA LYS A 127 7.61 15.22 6.32
C LYS A 127 7.09 15.10 4.88
N ALA A 128 7.09 13.89 4.31
CA ALA A 128 6.60 13.65 2.96
C ALA A 128 5.06 13.73 2.84
N LEU A 129 4.33 13.61 3.96
CA LEU A 129 2.86 13.59 4.00
C LEU A 129 2.23 14.92 4.46
N ARG A 130 3.04 15.88 4.86
CA ARG A 130 2.61 17.22 5.32
C ARG A 130 2.69 18.23 4.19
#